data_AF-A0A7G5GRS5-F1
#
_entry.id   AF-A0A7G5GRS5-F1
#
_cell.length_a   1.000
_cell.length_b   1.000
_cell.length_c   1.000
_cell.angle_alpha   90.00
_cell.angle_beta   90.00
_cell.angle_gamma   90.00
#
_symmetry.space_group_name_H-M   'P 1'
#
loop_
_entity.id
_entity.type
_entity.pdbx_description
1 polymer ?
#
loop_
_entity_poly.entity_id
_entity_poly.type
_entity_poly.pdbx_seq_one_letter_code
_entity_poly.pdbx_strand_id
1 'polypeptide(L)'
;MISTQTESGWQLIHQPAHGLLALQLALAWKVDKRPARWAETLLAVAEHDDGQVAWEKRNHLTAAGAPLHFQLVDFSLKQCQNLLQIGLQKSRWNALLVSMHISFLYEPKRGTTKKLDAFLDQQRTNQAQWRKQTKATEAEADYAYKFLQWCDALSLVLCLQQIPPEERRLEVSKGPDGVAYYLHQRTDDSLTLEPWPYELSTFEVHVETVELDQLIFKSDHQLYNAIQESPVVVHRWTFRR
;
A
#
# COMPACT_ATOMS: atom_id res chain seq x y z
N MET A 1 0.00 -10.24 4.31
CA MET A 1 -0.06 -10.60 2.87
C MET A 1 -1.45 -10.32 2.36
N ILE A 2 -1.60 -10.04 1.08
CA ILE A 2 -2.88 -10.07 0.37
C ILE A 2 -3.02 -11.52 -0.12
N SER A 3 -4.14 -12.16 0.20
CA SER A 3 -4.38 -13.58 -0.09
C SER A 3 -5.72 -13.74 -0.81
N THR A 4 -5.66 -14.26 -2.03
CA THR A 4 -6.83 -14.54 -2.85
C THR A 4 -6.96 -16.04 -2.99
N GLN A 5 -8.14 -16.59 -2.67
CA GLN A 5 -8.37 -18.02 -2.85
C GLN A 5 -8.50 -18.36 -4.33
N THR A 6 -7.86 -19.44 -4.77
CA THR A 6 -7.99 -19.99 -6.12
C THR A 6 -8.69 -21.36 -6.05
N GLU A 7 -8.96 -21.98 -7.21
CA GLU A 7 -9.56 -23.32 -7.25
C GLU A 7 -8.68 -24.38 -6.56
N SER A 8 -7.35 -24.26 -6.69
CA SER A 8 -6.37 -25.23 -6.17
C SER A 8 -5.74 -24.81 -4.84
N GLY A 9 -5.84 -23.55 -4.43
CA GLY A 9 -5.22 -23.08 -3.19
C GLY A 9 -5.29 -21.57 -3.03
N TRP A 10 -4.15 -20.89 -3.13
CA TRP A 10 -4.04 -19.46 -2.87
C TRP A 10 -3.08 -18.76 -3.83
N GLN A 11 -3.47 -17.55 -4.23
CA GLN A 11 -2.57 -16.56 -4.81
C GLN A 11 -2.18 -15.57 -3.70
N LEU A 12 -0.89 -15.39 -3.46
CA LEU A 12 -0.37 -14.48 -2.44
C LEU A 12 0.41 -13.31 -3.03
N ILE A 13 0.14 -12.11 -2.51
CA ILE A 13 0.97 -10.91 -2.73
C ILE A 13 1.53 -10.45 -1.38
N HIS A 14 2.84 -10.26 -1.32
CA HIS A 14 3.49 -9.68 -0.14
C HIS A 14 3.12 -8.19 -0.02
N GLN A 15 2.88 -7.71 1.20
CA GLN A 15 2.54 -6.28 1.42
C GLN A 15 3.61 -5.31 0.86
N PRO A 16 4.92 -5.58 1.01
CA PRO A 16 5.95 -4.78 0.33
C PRO A 16 5.85 -4.80 -1.21
N ALA A 17 5.38 -5.90 -1.81
CA ALA A 17 5.19 -5.99 -3.26
C ALA A 17 4.03 -5.08 -3.73
N HIS A 18 2.98 -4.95 -2.93
CA HIS A 18 1.95 -3.92 -3.12
C HIS A 18 2.59 -2.52 -3.12
N GLY A 19 3.42 -2.19 -2.12
CA GLY A 19 4.11 -0.90 -2.06
C GLY A 19 4.97 -0.64 -3.31
N LEU A 20 5.66 -1.66 -3.84
CA LEU A 20 6.39 -1.57 -5.10
C LEU A 20 5.46 -1.31 -6.32
N LEU A 21 4.26 -1.89 -6.35
CA LEU A 21 3.25 -1.58 -7.37
C LEU A 21 2.78 -0.12 -7.25
N ALA A 22 2.55 0.37 -6.03
CA ALA A 22 2.21 1.78 -5.78
C ALA A 22 3.31 2.73 -6.30
N LEU A 23 4.58 2.36 -6.11
CA LEU A 23 5.73 3.10 -6.66
C LEU A 23 5.72 3.14 -8.20
N GLN A 24 5.45 2.00 -8.87
CA GLN A 24 5.37 1.97 -10.34
C GLN A 24 4.30 2.92 -10.88
N LEU A 25 3.12 2.93 -10.24
CA LEU A 25 2.04 3.87 -10.56
C LEU A 25 2.47 5.32 -10.33
N ALA A 26 3.16 5.59 -9.22
CA ALA A 26 3.66 6.92 -8.89
C ALA A 26 4.68 7.46 -9.91
N LEU A 27 5.58 6.60 -10.42
CA LEU A 27 6.62 6.99 -11.38
C LEU A 27 6.04 7.55 -12.70
N ALA A 28 4.87 7.08 -13.12
CA ALA A 28 4.19 7.54 -14.33
C ALA A 28 3.47 8.89 -14.17
N TRP A 29 3.40 9.44 -12.95
CA TRP A 29 2.65 10.66 -12.66
C TRP A 29 3.17 11.89 -13.41
N LYS A 30 2.24 12.74 -13.84
CA LYS A 30 2.52 14.03 -14.52
C LYS A 30 3.56 14.84 -13.78
N VAL A 31 4.59 15.30 -14.51
CA VAL A 31 5.77 15.93 -13.91
C VAL A 31 5.42 17.22 -13.17
N ASP A 32 4.55 18.04 -13.76
CA ASP A 32 4.07 19.31 -13.22
C ASP A 32 3.13 19.16 -12.01
N LYS A 33 2.59 17.95 -11.80
CA LYS A 33 1.72 17.59 -10.67
C LYS A 33 2.40 16.77 -9.58
N ARG A 34 3.73 16.60 -9.62
CA ARG A 34 4.44 15.82 -8.60
C ARG A 34 4.48 16.56 -7.26
N PRO A 35 4.34 15.85 -6.13
CA PRO A 35 4.54 16.45 -4.82
C PRO A 35 6.00 16.88 -4.61
N ALA A 36 6.21 17.81 -3.67
CA ALA A 36 7.54 18.23 -3.25
C ALA A 36 8.36 17.04 -2.70
N ARG A 37 9.70 17.14 -2.76
CA ARG A 37 10.63 16.10 -2.28
C ARG A 37 10.31 14.75 -2.91
N TRP A 38 10.38 14.72 -4.24
CA TRP A 38 9.87 13.64 -5.07
C TRP A 38 10.48 12.28 -4.69
N ALA A 39 11.81 12.21 -4.55
CA ALA A 39 12.49 10.97 -4.19
C ALA A 39 12.04 10.44 -2.82
N GLU A 40 11.97 11.31 -1.81
CA GLU A 40 11.54 10.91 -0.47
C GLU A 40 10.06 10.54 -0.41
N THR A 41 9.23 11.18 -1.25
CA THR A 41 7.81 10.83 -1.41
C THR A 41 7.65 9.47 -2.07
N LEU A 42 8.42 9.18 -3.13
CA LEU A 42 8.43 7.86 -3.77
C LEU A 42 8.86 6.75 -2.80
N LEU A 43 9.89 7.01 -1.97
CA LEU A 43 10.27 6.06 -0.92
C LEU A 43 9.14 5.86 0.10
N ALA A 44 8.43 6.92 0.48
CA ALA A 44 7.30 6.78 1.38
C ALA A 44 6.16 5.97 0.73
N VAL A 45 5.88 6.17 -0.56
CA VAL A 45 4.92 5.36 -1.33
C VAL A 45 5.32 3.89 -1.34
N ALA A 46 6.58 3.58 -1.61
CA ALA A 46 7.04 2.20 -1.72
C ALA A 46 6.98 1.43 -0.40
N GLU A 47 7.11 2.14 0.73
CA GLU A 47 7.38 1.52 2.04
C GLU A 47 6.27 1.76 3.07
N HIS A 48 5.15 2.37 2.68
CA HIS A 48 4.15 2.89 3.61
C HIS A 48 3.53 1.83 4.54
N ASP A 49 3.55 0.55 4.16
CA ASP A 49 3.03 -0.59 4.93
C ASP A 49 4.10 -1.59 5.39
N ASP A 50 5.38 -1.20 5.30
CA ASP A 50 6.53 -2.00 5.75
C ASP A 50 6.63 -2.04 7.29
N GLY A 51 7.83 -2.29 7.81
CA GLY A 51 8.11 -2.37 9.25
C GLY A 51 7.62 -3.64 9.91
N GLN A 52 7.17 -4.63 9.12
CA GLN A 52 6.77 -5.95 9.58
C GLN A 52 7.87 -6.57 10.45
N VAL A 53 7.48 -7.28 11.52
CA VAL A 53 8.43 -8.09 12.28
C VAL A 53 8.92 -9.25 11.42
N ALA A 54 10.10 -9.79 11.76
CA ALA A 54 10.61 -11.00 11.13
C ALA A 54 9.54 -12.12 11.14
N TRP A 55 9.51 -12.91 10.07
CA TRP A 55 8.47 -13.90 9.81
C TRP A 55 8.23 -14.81 11.03
N GLU A 56 9.30 -15.35 11.61
CA GLU A 56 9.26 -16.29 12.74
C GLU A 56 8.68 -15.71 14.03
N LYS A 57 8.49 -14.39 14.11
CA LYS A 57 7.92 -13.68 15.27
C LYS A 57 6.44 -13.36 15.11
N ARG A 58 5.79 -13.89 14.07
CA ARG A 58 4.40 -13.60 13.73
C ARG A 58 3.69 -14.85 13.25
N ASN A 59 2.38 -14.91 13.48
CA ASN A 59 1.52 -15.92 12.87
C ASN A 59 0.88 -15.34 11.60
N HIS A 60 1.04 -16.05 10.49
CA HIS A 60 0.48 -15.73 9.18
C HIS A 60 -0.65 -16.67 8.78
N LEU A 61 -1.22 -17.41 9.73
CA LEU A 61 -2.35 -18.29 9.52
C LEU A 61 -3.57 -17.86 10.34
N THR A 62 -4.75 -18.05 9.77
CA THR A 62 -6.01 -18.04 10.51
C THR A 62 -6.10 -19.26 11.43
N ALA A 63 -7.08 -19.28 12.36
CA ALA A 63 -7.32 -20.45 13.22
C ALA A 63 -7.65 -21.73 12.43
N ALA A 64 -8.17 -21.61 11.19
CA ALA A 64 -8.45 -22.72 10.30
C ALA A 64 -7.23 -23.19 9.48
N GLY A 65 -6.07 -22.51 9.62
CA GLY A 65 -4.86 -22.82 8.87
C GLY A 65 -4.80 -22.22 7.46
N ALA A 66 -5.71 -21.33 7.08
CA ALA A 66 -5.61 -20.57 5.82
C ALA A 66 -4.61 -19.39 5.96
N PRO A 67 -3.92 -18.96 4.90
CA PRO A 67 -3.10 -17.75 4.89
C PRO A 67 -3.89 -16.52 5.38
N LEU A 68 -3.30 -15.77 6.31
CA LEU A 68 -3.93 -14.64 6.99
C LEU A 68 -3.93 -13.41 6.09
N HIS A 69 -5.12 -13.02 5.61
CA HIS A 69 -5.33 -11.81 4.85
C HIS A 69 -4.98 -10.56 5.66
N PHE A 70 -4.35 -9.56 5.03
CA PHE A 70 -3.87 -8.35 5.73
C PHE A 70 -5.00 -7.56 6.41
N GLN A 71 -6.21 -7.58 5.87
CA GLN A 71 -7.36 -6.89 6.46
C GLN A 71 -7.81 -7.48 7.80
N LEU A 72 -7.42 -8.73 8.09
CA LEU A 72 -7.71 -9.40 9.36
C LEU A 72 -6.63 -9.14 10.42
N VAL A 73 -5.60 -8.35 10.08
CA VAL A 73 -4.47 -8.08 10.96
C VAL A 73 -4.80 -6.91 11.88
N ASP A 74 -4.65 -7.14 13.18
CA ASP A 74 -4.80 -6.09 14.19
C ASP A 74 -3.63 -5.11 14.23
N PHE A 75 -3.87 -3.96 14.87
CA PHE A 75 -2.87 -2.94 15.11
C PHE A 75 -1.63 -3.52 15.81
N SER A 76 -0.46 -3.29 15.21
CA SER A 76 0.83 -3.61 15.81
C SER A 76 1.61 -2.33 16.07
N LEU A 77 1.66 -1.91 17.35
CA LEU A 77 2.51 -0.76 17.74
C LEU A 77 3.96 -1.00 17.32
N LYS A 78 4.46 -2.24 17.45
CA LYS A 78 5.84 -2.56 17.12
C LYS A 78 6.12 -2.38 15.62
N GLN A 79 5.19 -2.80 14.76
CA GLN A 79 5.30 -2.56 13.32
C GLN A 79 5.34 -1.06 13.02
N CYS A 80 4.40 -0.29 13.58
CA CYS A 80 4.34 1.16 13.36
C CYS A 80 5.63 1.87 13.83
N GLN A 81 6.19 1.45 14.96
CA GLN A 81 7.46 1.98 15.46
C GLN A 81 8.65 1.64 14.55
N ASN A 82 8.73 0.39 14.06
CA ASN A 82 9.78 -0.01 13.12
C ASN A 82 9.69 0.78 11.82
N LEU A 83 8.48 0.91 11.28
CA LEU A 83 8.20 1.65 10.06
C LEU A 83 8.62 3.13 10.18
N LEU A 84 8.26 3.79 11.29
CA LEU A 84 8.73 5.15 11.59
C LEU A 84 10.26 5.22 11.74
N GLN A 85 10.89 4.23 12.37
CA GLN A 85 12.33 4.20 12.54
C GLN A 85 13.06 4.09 11.19
N ILE A 86 12.59 3.22 10.29
CA ILE A 86 13.12 3.09 8.93
C ILE A 86 13.00 4.43 8.19
N GLY A 87 11.82 5.07 8.24
CA GLY A 87 11.61 6.37 7.61
C GLY A 87 12.53 7.45 8.17
N LEU A 88 12.71 7.47 9.50
CA LEU A 88 13.59 8.42 10.20
C LEU A 88 15.07 8.28 9.84
N GLN A 89 15.53 7.07 9.52
CA GLN A 89 16.89 6.82 9.05
C GLN A 89 17.12 7.32 7.63
N LYS A 90 16.06 7.49 6.83
CA LYS A 90 16.12 7.97 5.45
C LYS A 90 15.92 9.48 5.36
N SER A 91 14.79 9.98 5.89
CA SER A 91 14.43 11.40 5.82
C SER A 91 13.28 11.74 6.78
N ARG A 92 13.31 12.96 7.33
CA ARG A 92 12.18 13.50 8.10
C ARG A 92 10.90 13.63 7.27
N TRP A 93 11.04 13.83 5.96
CA TRP A 93 9.89 13.88 5.04
C TRP A 93 9.25 12.50 4.89
N ASN A 94 10.06 11.47 4.70
CA ASN A 94 9.58 10.09 4.62
C ASN A 94 8.86 9.69 5.92
N ALA A 95 9.50 9.91 7.08
CA ALA A 95 8.89 9.66 8.38
C ALA A 95 7.57 10.43 8.58
N LEU A 96 7.48 11.67 8.10
CA LEU A 96 6.26 12.48 8.13
C LEU A 96 5.13 11.81 7.35
N LEU A 97 5.34 11.47 6.08
CA LEU A 97 4.29 10.87 5.24
C LEU A 97 3.83 9.52 5.78
N VAL A 98 4.76 8.70 6.24
CA VAL A 98 4.45 7.39 6.83
C VAL A 98 3.72 7.54 8.16
N SER A 99 4.06 8.55 8.98
CA SER A 99 3.30 8.87 10.19
C SER A 99 1.88 9.34 9.89
N MET A 100 1.69 10.12 8.83
CA MET A 100 0.36 10.53 8.36
C MET A 100 -0.46 9.32 7.90
N HIS A 101 0.18 8.36 7.22
CA HIS A 101 -0.46 7.10 6.81
C HIS A 101 -0.91 6.25 8.01
N ILE A 102 -0.02 6.06 8.98
CA ILE A 102 -0.33 5.38 10.24
C ILE A 102 -1.51 6.06 10.95
N SER A 103 -1.51 7.40 11.02
CA SER A 103 -2.63 8.15 11.59
C SER A 103 -3.92 7.87 10.83
N PHE A 104 -3.94 7.95 9.51
CA PHE A 104 -5.13 7.65 8.71
C PHE A 104 -5.70 6.25 8.98
N LEU A 105 -4.85 5.22 9.02
CA LEU A 105 -5.28 3.84 9.24
C LEU A 105 -5.86 3.60 10.64
N TYR A 106 -5.31 4.26 11.66
CA TYR A 106 -5.59 3.91 13.06
C TYR A 106 -6.35 4.97 13.86
N GLU A 107 -6.50 6.20 13.36
CA GLU A 107 -7.35 7.21 14.00
C GLU A 107 -8.81 6.75 14.16
N PRO A 108 -9.44 6.05 13.19
CA PRO A 108 -10.78 5.48 13.37
C PRO A 108 -10.88 4.46 14.52
N LYS A 109 -9.74 3.90 14.96
CA LYS A 109 -9.66 2.95 16.10
C LYS A 109 -9.30 3.63 17.42
N ARG A 110 -9.19 4.97 17.48
CA ARG A 110 -8.94 5.71 18.73
C ARG A 110 -9.99 5.36 19.79
N GLY A 111 -9.56 5.30 21.05
CA GLY A 111 -10.39 4.95 22.21
C GLY A 111 -10.48 3.44 22.48
N THR A 112 -10.00 2.59 21.56
CA THR A 112 -9.99 1.13 21.78
C THR A 112 -8.94 0.71 22.81
N THR A 113 -7.78 1.37 22.85
CA THR A 113 -6.76 1.14 23.86
C THR A 113 -5.99 2.42 24.18
N LYS A 114 -5.64 2.63 25.46
CA LYS A 114 -4.80 3.78 25.89
C LYS A 114 -3.45 3.84 25.17
N LYS A 115 -2.92 2.66 24.81
CA LYS A 115 -1.63 2.52 24.12
C LYS A 115 -1.69 3.06 22.69
N LEU A 116 -2.78 2.79 21.98
CA LEU A 116 -3.01 3.35 20.65
C LEU A 116 -3.21 4.86 20.73
N ASP A 117 -4.03 5.34 21.66
CA ASP A 117 -4.32 6.76 21.82
C ASP A 117 -3.05 7.58 22.06
N ALA A 118 -2.21 7.14 23.02
CA ALA A 118 -0.93 7.77 23.31
C ALA A 118 0.02 7.76 22.10
N PHE A 119 0.00 6.69 21.30
CA PHE A 119 0.82 6.60 20.09
C PHE A 119 0.36 7.57 19.00
N LEU A 120 -0.96 7.72 18.80
CA LEU A 120 -1.53 8.67 17.85
C LEU A 120 -1.27 10.12 18.27
N ASP A 121 -1.33 10.42 19.57
CA ASP A 121 -0.97 11.75 20.10
C ASP A 121 0.52 12.07 19.88
N GLN A 122 1.38 11.06 20.04
CA GLN A 122 2.79 11.19 19.67
C GLN A 122 2.96 11.42 18.16
N GLN A 123 2.15 10.78 17.29
CA GLN A 123 2.23 11.02 15.84
C GLN A 123 1.87 12.47 15.49
N ARG A 124 0.80 13.03 16.07
CA ARG A 124 0.45 14.46 15.86
C ARG A 124 1.60 15.39 16.24
N THR A 125 2.25 15.13 17.37
CA THR A 125 3.41 15.89 17.84
C THR A 125 4.61 15.74 16.87
N ASN A 126 4.91 14.51 16.46
CA ASN A 126 5.98 14.20 15.51
C ASN A 126 5.76 14.87 14.16
N GLN A 127 4.54 14.81 13.61
CA GLN A 127 4.19 15.40 12.32
C GLN A 127 4.40 16.92 12.34
N ALA A 128 3.96 17.60 13.40
CA ALA A 128 4.19 19.04 13.58
C ALA A 128 5.69 19.37 13.68
N GLN A 129 6.45 18.56 14.41
CA GLN A 129 7.91 18.74 14.55
C GLN A 129 8.64 18.50 13.22
N TRP A 130 8.35 17.40 12.53
CA TRP A 130 9.05 17.02 11.30
C TRP A 130 8.72 17.96 10.16
N ARG A 131 7.47 18.46 10.05
CA ARG A 131 7.14 19.56 9.14
C ARG A 131 8.02 20.80 9.35
N LYS A 132 8.23 21.22 10.61
CA LYS A 132 9.12 22.35 10.92
C LYS A 132 10.56 22.05 10.53
N GLN A 133 11.05 20.84 10.79
CA GLN A 133 12.42 20.42 10.44
C GLN A 133 12.65 20.35 8.94
N THR A 134 11.64 19.92 8.17
CA THR A 134 11.71 19.91 6.71
C THR A 134 11.39 21.27 6.08
N LYS A 135 10.96 22.25 6.88
CA LYS A 135 10.44 23.56 6.42
C LYS A 135 9.27 23.42 5.44
N ALA A 136 8.43 22.41 5.64
CA ALA A 136 7.25 22.17 4.82
C ALA A 136 6.01 22.84 5.42
N THR A 137 5.20 23.42 4.55
CA THR A 137 3.86 23.89 4.87
C THR A 137 2.91 22.72 5.12
N GLU A 138 1.74 23.02 5.67
CA GLU A 138 0.68 22.02 5.82
C GLU A 138 0.18 21.50 4.48
N ALA A 139 -0.07 22.43 3.55
CA ALA A 139 -0.58 22.11 2.23
C ALA A 139 0.37 21.21 1.43
N GLU A 140 1.69 21.45 1.52
CA GLU A 140 2.67 20.58 0.85
C GLU A 140 2.67 19.15 1.42
N ALA A 141 2.60 19.01 2.75
CA ALA A 141 2.57 17.71 3.41
C ALA A 141 1.26 16.96 3.13
N ASP A 142 0.13 17.66 3.19
CA ASP A 142 -1.20 17.13 2.88
C ASP A 142 -1.30 16.68 1.41
N TYR A 143 -0.82 17.50 0.47
CA TYR A 143 -0.78 17.14 -0.95
C TYR A 143 0.06 15.88 -1.19
N ALA A 144 1.27 15.82 -0.63
CA ALA A 144 2.14 14.66 -0.78
C ALA A 144 1.57 13.40 -0.12
N TYR A 145 0.91 13.54 1.02
CA TYR A 145 0.25 12.42 1.68
C TYR A 145 -0.96 11.91 0.89
N LYS A 146 -1.81 12.81 0.38
CA LYS A 146 -2.94 12.41 -0.49
C LYS A 146 -2.47 11.73 -1.78
N PHE A 147 -1.32 12.14 -2.30
CA PHE A 147 -0.69 11.45 -3.43
C PHE A 147 -0.29 10.02 -3.06
N LEU A 148 0.34 9.84 -1.90
CA LEU A 148 0.68 8.51 -1.38
C LEU A 148 -0.56 7.65 -1.19
N GLN A 149 -1.57 8.17 -0.49
CA GLN A 149 -2.84 7.48 -0.24
C GLN A 149 -3.54 7.08 -1.53
N TRP A 150 -3.50 7.94 -2.56
CA TRP A 150 -4.07 7.63 -3.86
C TRP A 150 -3.32 6.48 -4.55
N CYS A 151 -1.99 6.46 -4.48
CA CYS A 151 -1.17 5.38 -5.03
C CYS A 151 -1.45 4.05 -4.32
N ASP A 152 -1.49 4.06 -2.98
CA ASP A 152 -1.88 2.91 -2.13
C ASP A 152 -3.26 2.36 -2.55
N ALA A 153 -4.27 3.23 -2.58
CA ALA A 153 -5.63 2.86 -2.97
C ALA A 153 -5.70 2.20 -4.36
N LEU A 154 -5.04 2.78 -5.38
CA LEU A 154 -5.03 2.19 -6.71
C LEU A 154 -4.30 0.84 -6.74
N SER A 155 -3.15 0.72 -6.08
CA SER A 155 -2.44 -0.55 -6.03
C SER A 155 -3.23 -1.63 -5.29
N LEU A 156 -3.98 -1.29 -4.25
CA LEU A 156 -4.86 -2.24 -3.57
C LEU A 156 -6.02 -2.68 -4.46
N VAL A 157 -6.62 -1.79 -5.25
CA VAL A 157 -7.65 -2.17 -6.24
C VAL A 157 -7.13 -3.24 -7.20
N LEU A 158 -5.89 -3.07 -7.70
CA LEU A 158 -5.26 -4.04 -8.59
C LEU A 158 -4.94 -5.36 -7.87
N CYS A 159 -4.28 -5.29 -6.71
CA CYS A 159 -3.88 -6.47 -5.92
C CYS A 159 -5.07 -7.28 -5.38
N LEU A 160 -6.20 -6.61 -5.10
CA LEU A 160 -7.43 -7.24 -4.62
C LEU A 160 -8.35 -7.71 -5.76
N GLN A 161 -7.92 -7.56 -7.02
CA GLN A 161 -8.69 -7.95 -8.22
C GLN A 161 -10.08 -7.29 -8.26
N GLN A 162 -10.15 -6.01 -7.88
CA GLN A 162 -11.42 -5.27 -7.77
C GLN A 162 -11.80 -4.51 -9.04
N ILE A 163 -11.06 -4.70 -10.13
CA ILE A 163 -11.39 -4.11 -11.43
C ILE A 163 -12.75 -4.66 -11.87
N PRO A 164 -13.78 -3.83 -12.02
CA PRO A 164 -15.10 -4.31 -12.36
C PRO A 164 -15.15 -4.71 -13.86
N PRO A 165 -15.86 -5.79 -14.22
CA PRO A 165 -16.03 -6.18 -15.61
C PRO A 165 -17.01 -5.24 -16.34
N GLU A 166 -17.06 -5.39 -17.66
CA GLU A 166 -18.02 -4.72 -18.56
C GLU A 166 -17.86 -3.19 -18.61
N GLU A 167 -16.62 -2.70 -18.64
CA GLU A 167 -16.28 -1.26 -18.69
C GLU A 167 -16.92 -0.41 -17.56
N ARG A 168 -17.37 -1.06 -16.47
CA ARG A 168 -17.91 -0.35 -15.31
C ARG A 168 -16.81 0.47 -14.63
N ARG A 169 -17.24 1.56 -14.02
CA ARG A 169 -16.33 2.47 -13.31
C ARG A 169 -16.28 2.15 -11.82
N LEU A 170 -15.06 2.10 -11.29
CA LEU A 170 -14.78 2.06 -9.87
C LEU A 170 -14.12 3.38 -9.46
N GLU A 171 -14.67 4.06 -8.45
CA GLU A 171 -13.95 5.19 -7.83
C GLU A 171 -12.75 4.65 -7.05
N VAL A 172 -11.55 5.09 -7.38
CA VAL A 172 -10.33 4.74 -6.65
C VAL A 172 -10.31 5.51 -5.33
N SER A 173 -10.22 6.84 -5.44
CA SER A 173 -10.31 7.80 -4.36
C SER A 173 -10.16 9.22 -4.94
N LYS A 174 -10.21 10.23 -4.08
CA LYS A 174 -9.77 11.58 -4.45
C LYS A 174 -8.25 11.64 -4.47
N GLY A 175 -7.70 12.18 -5.56
CA GLY A 175 -6.27 12.41 -5.69
C GLY A 175 -5.77 13.61 -4.88
N PRO A 176 -4.47 13.92 -4.97
CA PRO A 176 -3.87 15.04 -4.23
C PRO A 176 -4.40 16.42 -4.65
N ASP A 177 -4.99 16.52 -5.84
CA ASP A 177 -5.69 17.71 -6.34
C ASP A 177 -7.17 17.79 -5.90
N GLY A 178 -7.63 16.85 -5.08
CA GLY A 178 -9.01 16.80 -4.56
C GLY A 178 -10.05 16.30 -5.56
N VAL A 179 -9.63 15.90 -6.76
CA VAL A 179 -10.48 15.36 -7.82
C VAL A 179 -10.66 13.85 -7.63
N ALA A 180 -11.88 13.33 -7.82
CA ALA A 180 -12.14 11.89 -7.81
C ALA A 180 -11.61 11.23 -9.09
N TYR A 181 -10.87 10.12 -8.94
CA TYR A 181 -10.35 9.33 -10.04
C TYR A 181 -11.11 8.01 -10.15
N TYR A 182 -11.48 7.66 -11.38
CA TYR A 182 -12.25 6.45 -11.66
C TYR A 182 -11.47 5.51 -12.57
N LEU A 183 -11.31 4.26 -12.14
CA LEU A 183 -10.72 3.18 -12.90
C LEU A 183 -11.80 2.44 -13.68
N HIS A 184 -11.51 2.08 -14.92
CA HIS A 184 -12.27 1.06 -15.66
C HIS A 184 -11.37 0.30 -16.62
N GLN A 185 -11.78 -0.92 -16.95
CA GLN A 185 -11.12 -1.77 -17.94
C GLN A 185 -11.88 -1.67 -19.26
N ARG A 186 -11.16 -1.41 -20.35
CA ARG A 186 -11.69 -1.29 -21.71
C ARG A 186 -11.84 -2.66 -22.36
N THR A 187 -12.61 -2.72 -23.44
CA THR A 187 -12.76 -3.93 -24.29
C THR A 187 -11.47 -4.52 -24.85
N ASP A 188 -10.36 -3.77 -24.90
CA ASP A 188 -9.02 -4.25 -25.30
C ASP A 188 -8.16 -4.71 -24.11
N ASP A 189 -8.79 -4.98 -22.96
CA ASP A 189 -8.20 -5.34 -21.66
C ASP A 189 -7.31 -4.27 -21.01
N SER A 190 -7.12 -3.12 -21.65
CA SER A 190 -6.33 -2.02 -21.06
C SER A 190 -7.11 -1.28 -19.97
N LEU A 191 -6.37 -0.78 -18.98
CA LEU A 191 -6.92 0.04 -17.90
C LEU A 191 -6.85 1.51 -18.25
N THR A 192 -7.86 2.27 -17.86
CA THR A 192 -7.81 3.73 -17.95
C THR A 192 -8.35 4.41 -16.70
N LEU A 193 -7.92 5.66 -16.51
CA LEU A 193 -8.35 6.51 -15.40
C LEU A 193 -9.00 7.77 -15.93
N GLU A 194 -10.10 8.14 -15.28
CA GLU A 194 -10.80 9.39 -15.53
C GLU A 194 -10.82 10.25 -14.26
N PRO A 195 -10.18 11.43 -14.24
CA PRO A 195 -9.34 11.99 -15.31
C PRO A 195 -7.97 11.28 -15.43
N TRP A 196 -7.30 11.40 -16.59
CA TRP A 196 -5.98 10.79 -16.81
C TRP A 196 -4.86 11.53 -16.06
N PRO A 197 -4.22 10.93 -15.04
CA PRO A 197 -3.23 11.61 -14.21
C PRO A 197 -1.78 11.50 -14.71
N TYR A 198 -1.52 10.63 -15.68
CA TYR A 198 -0.17 10.23 -16.04
C TYR A 198 0.42 11.07 -17.16
N GLU A 199 1.75 11.18 -17.15
CA GLU A 199 2.54 11.87 -18.18
C GLU A 199 2.47 11.10 -19.50
N LEU A 200 2.68 9.78 -19.40
CA LEU A 200 2.66 8.87 -20.54
C LEU A 200 1.21 8.61 -20.98
N SER A 201 1.00 8.45 -22.28
CA SER A 201 -0.28 7.99 -22.83
C SER A 201 -0.49 6.50 -22.63
N THR A 202 0.59 5.73 -22.42
CA THR A 202 0.56 4.31 -22.12
C THR A 202 1.78 3.88 -21.32
N PHE A 203 1.59 2.96 -20.38
CA PHE A 203 2.66 2.31 -19.62
C PHE A 203 2.14 1.00 -19.01
N GLU A 204 3.07 0.15 -18.57
CA GLU A 204 2.76 -1.12 -17.90
C GLU A 204 3.23 -1.06 -16.45
N VAL A 205 2.46 -1.68 -15.56
CA VAL A 205 2.85 -1.97 -14.17
C VAL A 205 2.66 -3.45 -13.89
N HIS A 206 3.38 -3.97 -12.90
CA HIS A 206 3.32 -5.39 -12.57
C HIS A 206 3.51 -5.68 -11.09
N VAL A 207 3.08 -6.86 -10.66
CA VAL A 207 3.34 -7.41 -9.33
C VAL A 207 3.61 -8.90 -9.41
N GLU A 208 4.51 -9.38 -8.56
CA GLU A 208 4.76 -10.80 -8.38
C GLU A 208 3.74 -11.40 -7.41
N THR A 209 3.22 -12.57 -7.77
CA THR A 209 2.39 -13.42 -6.90
C THR A 209 3.03 -14.78 -6.72
N VAL A 210 2.72 -15.39 -5.58
CA VAL A 210 3.12 -16.76 -5.26
C VAL A 210 1.87 -17.63 -5.28
N GLU A 211 1.88 -18.69 -6.09
CA GLU A 211 0.75 -19.60 -6.26
C GLU A 211 0.92 -20.86 -5.40
N LEU A 212 0.09 -21.02 -4.39
CA LEU A 212 0.05 -22.18 -3.51
C LEU A 212 -1.03 -23.15 -3.97
N ASP A 213 -0.70 -24.44 -4.05
CA ASP A 213 -1.61 -25.54 -4.42
C ASP A 213 -2.21 -26.26 -3.20
N GLN A 214 -2.11 -25.63 -2.03
CA GLN A 214 -2.59 -26.15 -0.75
C GLN A 214 -3.47 -25.12 -0.03
N LEU A 215 -4.65 -25.54 0.42
CA LEU A 215 -5.60 -24.64 1.09
C LEU A 215 -5.28 -24.38 2.57
N ILE A 216 -4.77 -25.38 3.29
CA ILE A 216 -4.61 -25.36 4.75
C ILE A 216 -3.18 -25.70 5.12
N PHE A 217 -2.57 -24.89 5.98
CA PHE A 217 -1.23 -25.06 6.52
C PHE A 217 -1.32 -25.36 8.02
N LYS A 218 -0.51 -26.32 8.49
CA LYS A 218 -0.45 -26.75 9.89
C LYS A 218 0.37 -25.80 10.76
N SER A 219 1.28 -25.04 10.15
CA SER A 219 2.16 -24.12 10.86
C SER A 219 2.65 -23.01 9.95
N ASP A 220 3.07 -21.91 10.57
CA ASP A 220 3.66 -20.76 9.90
C ASP A 220 4.95 -21.13 9.12
N HIS A 221 5.71 -22.11 9.65
CA HIS A 221 6.88 -22.67 8.98
C HIS A 221 6.49 -23.46 7.71
N GLN A 222 5.37 -24.20 7.74
CA GLN A 222 4.89 -24.89 6.54
C GLN A 222 4.47 -23.88 5.46
N LEU A 223 3.76 -22.82 5.84
CA LEU A 223 3.39 -21.75 4.90
C LEU A 223 4.64 -21.07 4.33
N TYR A 224 5.63 -20.76 5.18
CA TYR A 224 6.89 -20.16 4.73
C TYR A 224 7.57 -21.00 3.65
N ASN A 225 7.78 -22.30 3.91
CA ASN A 225 8.42 -23.19 2.95
C ASN A 225 7.61 -23.30 1.66
N ALA A 226 6.28 -23.44 1.77
CA ALA A 226 5.41 -23.47 0.61
C ALA A 226 5.57 -22.21 -0.26
N ILE A 227 5.67 -21.02 0.35
CA ILE A 227 5.92 -19.77 -0.37
C ILE A 227 7.27 -19.80 -1.09
N GLN A 228 8.33 -20.30 -0.46
CA GLN A 228 9.66 -20.33 -1.07
C GLN A 228 9.79 -21.34 -2.22
N GLU A 229 9.02 -22.43 -2.16
CA GLU A 229 9.06 -23.53 -3.13
C GLU A 229 8.08 -23.36 -4.29
N SER A 230 7.09 -22.47 -4.12
CA SER A 230 6.01 -22.27 -5.09
C SER A 230 6.44 -21.42 -6.28
N PRO A 231 5.80 -21.62 -7.45
CA PRO A 231 6.07 -20.81 -8.62
C PRO A 231 5.67 -19.34 -8.38
N VAL A 232 6.50 -18.44 -8.90
CA VAL A 232 6.21 -17.00 -8.97
C VAL A 232 5.57 -16.68 -10.30
N VAL A 233 4.42 -16.01 -10.27
CA VAL A 233 3.70 -15.53 -11.45
C VAL A 233 3.73 -14.00 -11.46
N VAL A 234 3.96 -13.39 -12.62
CA VAL A 234 3.96 -11.93 -12.76
C VAL A 234 2.66 -11.48 -13.40
N HIS A 235 1.84 -10.77 -12.64
CA HIS A 235 0.64 -10.12 -13.13
C HIS A 235 0.95 -8.73 -13.65
N ARG A 236 0.41 -8.38 -14.82
CA ARG A 236 0.67 -7.13 -15.54
C ARG A 236 -0.63 -6.41 -15.84
N TRP A 237 -0.57 -5.08 -15.77
CA TRP A 237 -1.65 -4.21 -16.21
C TRP A 237 -1.09 -3.13 -17.14
N THR A 238 -1.68 -3.01 -18.32
CA THR A 238 -1.36 -1.94 -19.27
C THR A 238 -2.35 -0.80 -19.09
N PHE A 239 -1.85 0.38 -18.75
CA PHE A 239 -2.64 1.61 -18.69
C PHE A 239 -2.60 2.33 -20.05
N ARG A 240 -3.74 2.85 -20.52
CA ARG A 240 -3.88 3.65 -21.75
C ARG A 240 -4.88 4.81 -21.59
N ARG A 241 -4.51 5.99 -22.12
CA ARG A 241 -5.38 7.17 -22.15
C ARG A 241 -6.61 7.01 -23.04
#